data_AF-A0A448TU93-F1
#
_entry.id   AF-A0A448TU93-F1
#
_cell.length_a   1.000
_cell.length_b   1.000
_cell.length_c   1.000
_cell.angle_alpha   90.00
_cell.angle_beta   90.00
_cell.angle_gamma   90.00
#
_symmetry.space_group_name_H-M   'P 1'
#
loop_
_entity.id
_entity.type
_entity.pdbx_description
1 polymer ?
#
loop_
_entity_poly.entity_id
_entity_poly.type
_entity_poly.pdbx_seq_one_letter_code
_entity_poly.pdbx_strand_id
1 'polypeptide(L)'
;MLDKINTELFQMFKQQASRDTAMKISDDLRKSGAIAGVGLIGLFVQDNKFSIIGGSILIVIGLLSWGVGIAFAHFGAVITEQMEDKQ
;
A
#
# COMPACT_ATOMS: atom_id res chain seq x y z
N MET A 1 38.13 -2.57 -8.33
CA MET A 1 37.62 -2.23 -6.98
C MET A 1 36.61 -1.09 -7.03
N LEU A 2 36.95 0.06 -7.65
CA LEU A 2 36.05 1.22 -7.76
C LEU A 2 34.71 0.94 -8.49
N ASP A 3 34.73 0.18 -9.59
CA ASP A 3 33.49 -0.18 -10.31
C ASP A 3 32.53 -1.04 -9.49
N LYS A 4 33.07 -1.91 -8.64
CA LYS A 4 32.26 -2.77 -7.78
C LYS A 4 31.54 -1.94 -6.71
N ILE A 5 32.26 -0.98 -6.11
CA ILE A 5 31.72 -0.04 -5.12
C ILE A 5 30.62 0.82 -5.75
N ASN A 6 30.84 1.38 -6.94
CA ASN A 6 29.82 2.17 -7.64
C ASN A 6 28.57 1.35 -8.00
N THR A 7 28.76 0.08 -8.38
CA THR A 7 27.64 -0.81 -8.69
C THR A 7 26.82 -1.12 -7.44
N GLU A 8 27.47 -1.41 -6.30
CA GLU A 8 26.77 -1.66 -5.04
C GLU A 8 26.05 -0.40 -4.51
N LEU A 9 26.66 0.77 -4.61
CA LEU A 9 26.03 2.05 -4.27
C LEU A 9 24.78 2.33 -5.11
N PHE A 10 24.84 2.04 -6.40
CA PHE A 10 23.70 2.20 -7.30
C PHE A 10 22.56 1.23 -6.99
N GLN A 11 22.89 -0.02 -6.63
CA GLN A 11 21.88 -1.00 -6.21
C GLN A 11 21.22 -0.58 -4.90
N MET A 12 21.99 -0.13 -3.91
CA MET A 12 21.44 0.40 -2.64
C MET A 12 20.49 1.58 -2.88
N PHE A 13 20.86 2.53 -3.75
CA PHE A 13 20.00 3.68 -4.09
C PHE A 13 18.69 3.27 -4.77
N LYS A 14 18.76 2.36 -5.76
CA LYS A 14 17.55 1.84 -6.43
C LYS A 14 16.64 1.11 -5.45
N GLN A 15 17.22 0.30 -4.56
CA GLN A 15 16.48 -0.46 -3.57
C GLN A 15 15.78 0.45 -2.55
N GLN A 16 16.48 1.48 -2.06
CA GLN A 16 15.94 2.48 -1.14
C GLN A 16 14.78 3.26 -1.79
N ALA A 17 14.95 3.72 -3.03
CA ALA A 17 13.89 4.41 -3.77
C ALA A 17 12.67 3.51 -4.01
N SER A 18 12.88 2.21 -4.25
CA SER A 18 11.82 1.23 -4.41
C SER A 18 11.05 1.01 -3.10
N ARG A 19 11.74 0.96 -1.94
CA ARG A 19 11.14 0.88 -0.61
C ARG A 19 10.27 2.09 -0.29
N ASP A 20 10.79 3.30 -0.50
CA ASP A 20 10.05 4.53 -0.23
C ASP A 20 8.80 4.63 -1.11
N THR A 21 8.90 4.17 -2.36
CA THR A 21 7.76 4.12 -3.29
C THR A 21 6.72 3.09 -2.83
N ALA A 22 7.13 1.90 -2.41
CA ALA A 22 6.23 0.86 -1.89
C ALA A 22 5.50 1.30 -0.62
N MET A 23 6.19 2.01 0.28
CA MET A 23 5.57 2.56 1.50
C MET A 23 4.56 3.67 1.18
N LYS A 24 4.87 4.57 0.24
CA LYS A 24 3.91 5.59 -0.21
C LYS A 24 2.67 4.97 -0.87
N ILE A 25 2.87 3.98 -1.74
CA ILE A 25 1.76 3.24 -2.38
C ILE A 25 0.90 2.54 -1.31
N SER A 26 1.53 1.91 -0.31
CA SER A 26 0.82 1.30 0.81
C SER A 26 -0.07 2.29 1.56
N ASP A 27 0.47 3.46 1.90
CA ASP A 27 -0.27 4.50 2.60
C ASP A 27 -1.44 5.05 1.77
N ASP A 28 -1.22 5.27 0.47
CA ASP A 28 -2.26 5.75 -0.43
C ASP A 28 -3.37 4.72 -0.62
N LEU A 29 -3.04 3.43 -0.73
CA LEU A 29 -4.01 2.33 -0.78
C LEU A 29 -4.84 2.21 0.51
N ARG A 30 -4.20 2.36 1.67
CA ARG A 30 -4.89 2.33 2.98
C ARG A 30 -5.82 3.54 3.14
N LYS A 31 -5.35 4.74 2.78
CA LYS A 31 -6.16 5.97 2.81
C LYS A 31 -7.33 5.88 1.83
N SER A 32 -7.10 5.38 0.62
CA SER A 32 -8.16 5.16 -0.37
C SER A 32 -9.21 4.16 0.13
N GLY A 33 -8.79 3.05 0.75
CA GLY A 33 -9.70 2.10 1.40
C GLY A 33 -10.51 2.72 2.53
N ALA A 34 -9.89 3.57 3.35
CA ALA A 34 -10.59 4.31 4.41
C ALA A 34 -11.61 5.32 3.84
N ILE A 35 -11.25 6.04 2.78
CA ILE A 35 -12.16 6.99 2.09
C ILE A 35 -13.32 6.24 1.45
N ALA A 36 -13.08 5.08 0.83
CA ALA A 36 -14.15 4.23 0.31
C ALA A 36 -15.12 3.78 1.41
N GLY A 37 -14.59 3.43 2.59
CA GLY A 37 -15.40 3.12 3.78
C GLY A 37 -16.19 4.29 4.33
N VAL A 38 -15.59 5.49 4.43
CA VAL A 38 -16.27 6.71 4.89
C VAL A 38 -17.32 7.18 3.86
N GLY A 39 -16.98 7.10 2.57
CA GLY A 39 -17.89 7.39 1.46
C GLY A 39 -19.10 6.46 1.44
N LEU A 40 -18.95 5.22 1.93
CA LEU A 40 -20.06 4.31 2.18
C LEU A 40 -21.08 4.90 3.15
N ILE A 41 -20.62 5.42 4.29
CA ILE A 41 -21.48 6.03 5.32
C ILE A 41 -22.21 7.25 4.74
N GLY A 42 -21.51 8.07 3.94
CA GLY A 42 -22.12 9.23 3.27
C GLY A 42 -23.20 8.86 2.24
N LEU A 43 -22.97 7.82 1.44
CA LEU A 43 -23.94 7.33 0.45
C LEU A 43 -25.16 6.67 1.10
N PHE A 44 -24.98 5.91 2.18
CA PHE A 44 -26.09 5.31 2.93
C PHE A 44 -26.95 6.35 3.66
N VAL A 45 -26.37 7.47 4.10
CA VAL A 45 -27.11 8.56 4.77
C VAL A 45 -27.93 9.38 3.77
N GLN A 46 -27.46 9.56 2.53
CA GLN A 46 -28.12 10.44 1.56
C GLN A 46 -29.23 9.76 0.74
N ASP A 47 -29.20 8.44 0.56
CA ASP A 47 -30.08 7.80 -0.41
C ASP A 47 -30.75 6.55 0.15
N ASN A 48 -32.06 6.63 0.42
CA ASN A 48 -32.90 5.47 0.77
C ASN A 48 -33.00 4.43 -0.38
N LYS A 49 -32.39 4.72 -1.54
CA LYS A 49 -32.35 3.84 -2.72
C LYS A 49 -31.02 3.12 -2.89
N PHE A 50 -30.01 3.40 -2.05
CA PHE A 50 -28.74 2.70 -2.15
C PHE A 50 -28.97 1.23 -1.82
N SER A 51 -28.97 0.40 -2.86
CA SER A 51 -29.22 -1.03 -2.72
C SER A 51 -28.16 -1.64 -1.81
N ILE A 52 -28.58 -2.55 -0.92
CA ILE A 52 -27.69 -3.34 -0.05
C ILE A 52 -26.52 -3.94 -0.84
N ILE A 53 -26.74 -4.26 -2.12
CA ILE A 53 -25.75 -4.76 -3.07
C ILE A 53 -24.67 -3.72 -3.41
N GLY A 54 -25.03 -2.46 -3.61
CA GLY A 54 -24.06 -1.39 -3.86
C GLY A 54 -23.16 -1.13 -2.65
N GLY A 55 -23.75 -1.21 -1.45
CA GLY A 55 -23.02 -1.08 -0.18
C GLY A 55 -22.02 -2.21 0.04
N SER A 56 -22.43 -3.45 -0.19
CA SER A 56 -21.55 -4.60 0.00
C SER A 56 -20.37 -4.61 -0.99
N ILE A 57 -20.56 -4.16 -2.25
CA ILE A 57 -19.47 -4.02 -3.22
C ILE A 57 -18.42 -3.01 -2.73
N LEU A 58 -18.83 -1.85 -2.24
CA LEU A 58 -17.91 -0.83 -1.75
C LEU A 58 -17.17 -1.27 -0.47
N ILE A 59 -17.83 -2.03 0.42
CA ILE A 59 -17.17 -2.65 1.58
C ILE A 59 -16.08 -3.63 1.11
N VAL A 60 -16.40 -4.49 0.14
CA VAL A 60 -15.43 -5.44 -0.42
C VAL A 60 -14.25 -4.71 -1.06
N ILE A 61 -14.50 -3.66 -1.84
CA ILE A 61 -13.44 -2.84 -2.45
C ILE A 61 -12.57 -2.19 -1.35
N GLY A 62 -13.18 -1.61 -0.31
CA GLY A 62 -12.45 -1.01 0.80
C GLY A 62 -11.56 -2.00 1.54
N LEU A 63 -12.08 -3.20 1.83
CA LEU A 63 -11.30 -4.28 2.46
C LEU A 63 -10.18 -4.80 1.57
N LEU A 64 -10.42 -4.95 0.27
CA LEU A 64 -9.40 -5.36 -0.69
C LEU A 64 -8.29 -4.31 -0.80
N SER A 65 -8.64 -3.03 -0.97
CA SER A 65 -7.65 -1.94 -1.01
C SER A 65 -6.84 -1.85 0.29
N TRP A 66 -7.49 -2.03 1.44
CA TRP A 66 -6.80 -2.06 2.73
C TRP A 66 -5.85 -3.26 2.84
N GLY A 67 -6.32 -4.46 2.48
CA GLY A 67 -5.51 -5.68 2.49
C GLY A 67 -4.29 -5.61 1.57
N VAL A 68 -4.46 -5.10 0.35
CA VAL A 68 -3.35 -4.84 -0.59
C VAL A 68 -2.36 -3.82 0.00
N GLY A 69 -2.87 -2.76 0.64
CA GLY A 69 -2.02 -1.81 1.36
C GLY A 69 -1.19 -2.46 2.46
N ILE A 70 -1.75 -3.40 3.24
CA ILE A 70 -1.00 -4.19 4.23
C ILE A 70 0.08 -5.06 3.57
N ALA A 71 -0.26 -5.73 2.47
CA ALA A 71 0.71 -6.55 1.73
C ALA A 71 1.91 -5.71 1.25
N PHE A 72 1.66 -4.53 0.67
CA PHE A 72 2.74 -3.62 0.24
C PHE A 72 3.64 -3.16 1.39
N ALA A 73 3.07 -2.87 2.56
CA ALA A 73 3.86 -2.54 3.75
C ALA A 73 4.73 -3.74 4.19
N HIS A 74 4.17 -4.95 4.15
CA HIS A 74 4.91 -6.16 4.52
C HIS A 74 6.04 -6.46 3.53
N PHE A 75 5.80 -6.36 2.21
CA PHE A 75 6.87 -6.49 1.21
C PHE A 75 7.98 -5.44 1.39
N GLY A 76 7.62 -4.19 1.69
CA GLY A 76 8.60 -3.15 2.01
C GLY A 76 9.43 -3.49 3.26
N ALA A 77 8.83 -4.12 4.27
CA ALA A 77 9.52 -4.55 5.49
C ALA A 77 10.44 -5.75 5.27
N VAL A 78 9.99 -6.79 4.55
CA VAL A 78 10.80 -7.98 4.22
C VAL A 78 12.05 -7.61 3.40
N ILE A 79 11.90 -6.67 2.46
CA ILE A 79 13.06 -6.13 1.70
C ILE A 79 14.06 -5.45 2.65
N THR A 80 13.59 -4.88 3.77
CA THR A 80 14.44 -4.22 4.77
C THR A 80 15.15 -5.22 5.67
N GLU A 81 14.47 -6.26 6.15
CA GLU A 81 15.07 -7.32 6.99
C GLU A 81 16.19 -8.08 6.25
N GLN A 82 16.03 -8.34 4.95
CA GLN A 82 17.09 -8.90 4.11
C GLN A 82 18.36 -8.03 4.02
N MET A 83 18.31 -6.78 4.46
CA MET A 83 19.47 -5.88 4.51
C MET A 83 20.19 -5.91 5.86
N GLU A 84 19.49 -6.17 6.97
CA GLU A 84 20.11 -6.25 8.30
C GLU A 84 20.95 -7.52 8.44
N ASP A 85 20.53 -8.63 7.82
CA ASP A 85 21.29 -9.89 7.77
C ASP A 85 22.46 -9.89 6.76
N LYS A 86 22.57 -8.87 5.90
CA LYS A 86 23.61 -8.78 4.84
C LYS A 86 24.64 -7.68 5.05
N GLN A 87 24.51 -6.86 6.09
CA GLN A 87 25.54 -5.92 6.55
C GLN A 87 26.48 -6.59 7.55
#